data_AF-A0A814YY20-F1
#
_entry.id   AF-A0A814YY20-F1
#
_cell.length_a   1.000
_cell.length_b   1.000
_cell.length_c   1.000
_cell.angle_alpha   90.00
_cell.angle_beta   90.00
_cell.angle_gamma   90.00
#
_symmetry.space_group_name_H-M   'P 1'
#
loop_
_entity.id
_entity.type
_entity.pdbx_description
1 polymer ?
#
loop_
_entity_poly.entity_id
_entity_poly.type
_entity_poly.pdbx_seq_one_letter_code
_entity_poly.pdbx_strand_id
1 'polypeptide(L)'
;MFDEFQLEKQGFELWKLKPPLTEFYKGGWMFVNKRDERYSLVKQIFTTTSSSIDMIDIGRALGYPLPYGEYTIQYMDDTESKEHGEIFATLFGLKPCTLLAHYEMPEYATGLVEKALKPMFDEFQLEKQGFELWKLKPPLAEFYKGGWMFVNKRHERYSLVKQIFTTTSSSINTVDIGRALGYPLPYGKYTIQYMDDTESKERNTCCVPMVEYTVGEGNFDTILRHFDQYAKLWQKIGRNLTIDLSEHPSMDKWFMDIKNGQKK
;
A
#
# COMPACT_ATOMS: atom_id res chain seq x y z
N MET A 1 0.17 15.86 9.22
CA MET A 1 -0.14 16.29 7.84
C MET A 1 1.21 16.47 7.15
N PHE A 2 1.61 15.51 6.31
CA PHE A 2 2.82 15.65 5.49
C PHE A 2 2.49 16.64 4.37
N ASP A 3 3.11 17.80 4.45
CA ASP A 3 3.04 18.85 3.45
C ASP A 3 4.09 18.54 2.38
N GLU A 4 3.78 18.75 1.09
CA GLU A 4 4.73 18.55 -0.02
C GLU A 4 6.02 19.35 0.21
N PHE A 5 5.89 20.52 0.86
CA PHE A 5 6.98 21.37 1.33
C PHE A 5 7.91 20.74 2.38
N GLN A 6 7.49 19.69 3.10
CA GLN A 6 8.33 18.99 4.08
C GLN A 6 9.29 18.02 3.40
N LEU A 7 8.88 17.37 2.30
CA LEU A 7 9.70 16.39 1.59
C LEU A 7 10.88 17.04 0.87
N GLU A 8 10.66 18.18 0.20
CA GLU A 8 11.75 18.96 -0.41
C GLU A 8 12.77 19.44 0.63
N LYS A 9 12.30 19.93 1.79
CA LYS A 9 13.16 20.33 2.92
C LYS A 9 13.95 19.15 3.49
N GLN A 10 13.43 17.94 3.39
CA GLN A 10 14.09 16.71 3.80
C GLN A 10 15.03 16.14 2.73
N GLY A 11 15.10 16.76 1.54
CA GLY A 11 16.02 16.40 0.47
C GLY A 11 15.42 15.52 -0.61
N PHE A 12 14.10 15.33 -0.67
CA PHE A 12 13.45 14.53 -1.70
C PHE A 12 12.97 15.38 -2.87
N GLU A 13 13.03 14.83 -4.08
CA GLU A 13 12.35 15.34 -5.26
C GLU A 13 11.36 14.31 -5.77
N LEU A 14 10.18 14.76 -6.22
CA LEU A 14 9.24 13.92 -6.95
C LEU A 14 9.53 14.07 -8.45
N TRP A 15 9.96 13.00 -9.10
CA TRP A 15 10.24 12.98 -10.53
C TRP A 15 9.14 12.28 -11.30
N LYS A 16 8.71 12.91 -12.40
CA LYS A 16 7.93 12.24 -13.42
C LYS A 16 8.87 11.52 -14.37
N LEU A 17 8.79 10.20 -14.40
CA LEU A 17 9.61 9.37 -15.26
C LEU A 17 9.11 9.49 -16.70
N LYS A 18 10.03 9.73 -17.64
CA LYS A 18 9.72 9.86 -19.06
C LYS A 18 9.68 8.48 -19.72
N PRO A 19 8.56 8.09 -20.36
CA PRO A 19 8.49 6.82 -21.09
C PRO A 19 9.25 6.84 -22.43
N PRO A 20 9.66 5.67 -22.95
CA PRO A 20 9.90 4.42 -22.23
C PRO A 20 11.34 4.36 -21.70
N LEU A 21 11.52 4.00 -20.42
CA LEU A 21 12.84 3.78 -19.82
C LEU A 21 13.41 2.41 -20.21
N THR A 22 12.53 1.42 -20.36
CA THR A 22 12.79 0.08 -20.92
C THR A 22 11.55 -0.38 -21.67
N GLU A 23 11.63 -1.51 -22.40
CA GLU A 23 10.44 -2.12 -23.04
C GLU A 23 9.34 -2.49 -22.04
N PHE A 24 9.69 -2.65 -20.76
CA PHE A 24 8.79 -2.99 -19.66
C PHE A 24 8.33 -1.80 -18.82
N TYR A 25 8.97 -0.62 -18.97
CA TYR A 25 8.67 0.54 -18.13
C TYR A 25 8.10 1.72 -18.96
N LYS A 26 6.76 1.87 -18.89
CA LYS A 26 5.98 2.81 -19.71
C LYS A 26 5.68 4.16 -19.03
N GLY A 27 6.32 4.45 -17.90
CA GLY A 27 6.15 5.71 -17.16
C GLY A 27 5.97 5.49 -15.67
N GLY A 28 5.85 6.58 -14.91
CA GLY A 28 5.59 6.54 -13.47
C GLY A 28 6.12 7.77 -12.74
N TRP A 29 6.06 7.73 -11.43
CA TRP A 29 6.63 8.74 -10.54
C TRP A 29 7.61 8.10 -9.59
N MET A 30 8.70 8.81 -9.28
CA MET A 30 9.74 8.34 -8.37
C MET A 30 10.05 9.43 -7.36
N PHE A 31 9.99 9.10 -6.08
CA PHE A 31 10.57 9.93 -5.05
C PHE A 31 12.07 9.65 -4.99
N VAL A 32 12.87 10.69 -5.19
CA VAL A 32 14.33 10.58 -5.28
C VAL A 32 14.95 11.35 -4.13
N ASN A 33 15.76 10.67 -3.31
CA ASN A 33 16.52 11.31 -2.25
C ASN A 33 17.78 11.96 -2.83
N LYS A 34 17.88 13.30 -2.81
CA LYS A 34 19.07 14.06 -3.24
C LYS A 34 20.33 13.78 -2.43
N ARG A 35 20.15 13.30 -1.20
CA ARG A 35 21.25 13.05 -0.27
C ARG A 35 21.80 11.64 -0.40
N ASP A 36 21.13 10.78 -1.17
CA ASP A 36 21.62 9.44 -1.48
C ASP A 36 22.86 9.54 -2.38
N GLU A 37 23.91 8.79 -2.07
CA GLU A 37 25.16 8.78 -2.85
C GLU A 37 24.93 8.32 -4.31
N ARG A 38 23.85 7.56 -4.56
CA ARG A 38 23.43 7.08 -5.88
C ARG A 38 22.57 8.09 -6.61
N TYR A 39 22.23 9.24 -6.01
CA TYR A 39 21.36 10.25 -6.60
C TYR A 39 21.79 10.66 -8.02
N SER A 40 23.09 10.86 -8.24
CA SER A 40 23.63 11.20 -9.56
C SER A 40 23.41 10.09 -10.59
N LEU A 41 23.53 8.82 -10.17
CA LEU A 41 23.30 7.65 -11.01
C LEU A 41 21.80 7.47 -11.31
N VAL A 42 20.94 7.61 -10.30
CA VAL A 42 19.48 7.62 -10.45
C VAL A 42 19.07 8.74 -11.41
N LYS A 43 19.65 9.94 -11.27
CA LYS A 43 19.42 11.06 -12.19
C LYS A 43 19.82 10.71 -13.61
N GLN A 44 21.03 10.22 -13.80
CA GLN A 44 21.52 9.86 -15.12
C GLN A 44 20.63 8.81 -15.77
N ILE A 45 20.27 7.74 -15.06
CA ILE A 45 19.48 6.65 -15.61
C ILE A 45 18.05 7.11 -15.92
N PHE A 46 17.40 7.78 -14.98
CA PHE A 46 15.96 8.06 -15.09
C PHE A 46 15.61 9.38 -15.79
N THR A 47 16.61 10.21 -16.13
CA THR A 47 16.40 11.45 -16.89
C THR A 47 17.04 11.45 -18.28
N THR A 48 17.95 10.52 -18.58
CA THR A 48 18.54 10.38 -19.92
C THR A 48 17.62 9.54 -20.79
N THR A 49 17.16 10.10 -21.91
CA THR A 49 16.47 9.35 -22.97
C THR A 49 17.48 8.52 -23.74
N SER A 50 17.94 7.42 -23.16
CA SER A 50 18.76 6.42 -23.85
C SER A 50 17.95 5.14 -23.99
N SER A 51 17.89 4.59 -25.20
CA SER A 51 17.11 3.38 -25.54
C SER A 51 17.77 2.08 -25.08
N SER A 52 18.81 2.13 -24.25
CA SER A 52 19.60 0.95 -23.84
C SER A 52 20.08 1.06 -22.39
N ILE A 53 19.17 1.38 -21.48
CA ILE A 53 19.47 1.31 -20.04
C ILE A 53 19.40 -0.17 -19.63
N ASP A 54 20.52 -0.70 -19.12
CA ASP A 54 20.58 -2.07 -18.60
C ASP A 54 19.75 -2.17 -17.30
N MET A 55 18.96 -3.24 -17.17
CA MET A 55 18.21 -3.56 -15.96
C MET A 55 19.13 -3.72 -14.73
N ILE A 56 20.38 -4.13 -14.95
CA ILE A 56 21.41 -4.19 -13.91
C ILE A 56 21.73 -2.79 -13.37
N ASP A 57 21.80 -1.78 -14.24
CA ASP A 57 22.08 -0.41 -13.84
C ASP A 57 20.88 0.24 -13.15
N ILE A 58 19.65 -0.09 -13.57
CA ILE A 58 18.42 0.26 -12.84
C ILE A 58 18.44 -0.36 -11.44
N GLY A 59 18.80 -1.65 -11.34
CA GLY A 59 18.94 -2.37 -10.08
C GLY A 59 19.93 -1.70 -9.13
N ARG A 60 21.10 -1.31 -9.63
CA ARG A 60 22.13 -0.57 -8.86
C ARG A 60 21.64 0.80 -8.42
N ALA A 61 20.99 1.56 -9.30
CA ALA A 61 20.46 2.88 -8.98
C ALA A 61 19.40 2.82 -7.88
N LEU A 62 18.54 1.80 -7.91
CA LEU A 62 17.49 1.59 -6.91
C LEU A 62 18.01 0.90 -5.64
N GLY A 63 19.29 0.53 -5.59
CA GLY A 63 19.90 -0.07 -4.41
C GLY A 63 19.63 -1.55 -4.20
N TYR A 64 19.15 -2.25 -5.22
CA TYR A 64 18.98 -3.69 -5.15
C TYR A 64 20.36 -4.37 -5.09
N PRO A 65 20.62 -5.24 -4.11
CA PRO A 65 21.81 -6.09 -4.12
C PRO A 65 21.69 -7.03 -5.32
N LEU A 66 22.51 -6.82 -6.36
CA LEU A 66 22.51 -7.68 -7.54
C LEU A 66 22.91 -9.11 -7.12
N PRO A 67 22.06 -10.13 -7.33
CA PRO A 67 22.53 -11.50 -7.26
C PRO A 67 23.27 -11.81 -8.57
N TYR A 68 24.50 -12.30 -8.45
CA TYR A 68 25.12 -13.05 -9.54
C TYR A 68 24.24 -14.25 -9.89
N GLY A 69 23.98 -14.43 -11.19
CA GLY A 69 23.41 -15.66 -11.73
C GLY A 69 21.99 -15.46 -12.25
N GLU A 70 21.82 -15.83 -13.51
CA GLU A 70 20.63 -16.03 -14.36
C GLU A 70 19.34 -16.47 -13.63
N TYR A 71 18.82 -15.64 -12.73
CA TYR A 71 17.41 -15.58 -12.41
C TYR A 71 16.89 -14.33 -13.08
N THR A 72 16.24 -14.54 -14.22
CA THR A 72 15.19 -13.65 -14.69
C THR A 72 14.45 -13.17 -13.45
N ILE A 73 14.42 -11.86 -13.23
CA ILE A 73 13.42 -11.25 -12.38
C ILE A 73 12.11 -11.69 -13.03
N GLN A 74 11.56 -12.82 -12.59
CA GLN A 74 10.17 -13.11 -12.78
C GLN A 74 9.52 -11.91 -12.12
N TYR A 75 9.06 -10.98 -12.97
CA TYR A 75 7.99 -10.10 -12.62
C TYR A 75 7.03 -10.95 -11.79
N MET A 76 6.86 -10.57 -10.54
CA MET A 76 5.72 -11.03 -9.75
C MET A 76 4.50 -10.48 -10.48
N ASP A 77 4.12 -11.18 -11.54
CA ASP A 77 3.14 -10.75 -12.54
C ASP A 77 1.71 -10.98 -12.03
N ASP A 78 1.54 -11.62 -10.85
CA ASP A 78 0.23 -11.97 -10.29
C ASP A 78 0.04 -11.63 -8.80
N THR A 79 1.03 -11.06 -8.10
CA THR A 79 0.81 -10.57 -6.72
C THR A 79 0.67 -9.06 -6.73
N GLU A 80 -0.49 -8.62 -7.22
CA GLU A 80 -1.02 -7.27 -7.10
C GLU A 80 -0.95 -6.81 -5.63
N SER A 81 0.16 -6.17 -5.25
CA SER A 81 0.52 -5.99 -3.84
C SER A 81 -0.26 -4.87 -3.17
N LYS A 82 -1.51 -5.16 -2.79
CA LYS A 82 -2.42 -4.29 -1.99
C LYS A 82 -1.73 -3.61 -0.81
N GLU A 83 -0.65 -4.21 -0.30
CA GLU A 83 0.11 -3.74 0.84
C GLU A 83 0.67 -2.32 0.65
N HIS A 84 1.06 -1.90 -0.57
CA HIS A 84 1.63 -0.57 -0.78
C HIS A 84 0.63 0.55 -0.46
N GLY A 85 -0.62 0.35 -0.85
CA GLY A 85 -1.73 1.24 -0.59
C GLY A 85 -2.05 1.38 0.89
N GLU A 86 -2.16 0.24 1.58
CA GLU A 86 -2.40 0.23 3.02
C GLU A 86 -1.24 0.84 3.81
N ILE A 87 0.02 0.54 3.46
CA ILE A 87 1.21 1.14 4.09
C ILE A 87 1.16 2.66 3.95
N PHE A 88 0.83 3.17 2.76
CA PHE A 88 0.70 4.60 2.50
C PHE A 88 -0.42 5.22 3.36
N ALA A 89 -1.58 4.58 3.43
CA ALA A 89 -2.69 5.03 4.27
C ALA A 89 -2.32 5.06 5.76
N THR A 90 -1.51 4.11 6.25
CA THR A 90 -1.01 4.10 7.62
C THR A 90 -0.01 5.23 7.88
N LEU A 91 0.94 5.46 6.96
CA LEU A 91 1.92 6.56 7.03
C LEU A 91 1.25 7.94 7.12
N PHE A 92 0.16 8.15 6.37
CA PHE A 92 -0.61 9.39 6.41
C PHE A 92 -1.57 9.51 7.58
N GLY A 93 -1.66 8.46 8.42
CA GLY A 93 -2.53 8.42 9.58
C GLY A 93 -4.01 8.28 9.24
N LEU A 94 -4.35 7.82 8.03
CA LEU A 94 -5.71 7.46 7.67
C LEU A 94 -6.07 6.07 8.22
N LYS A 95 -5.11 5.14 8.21
CA LYS A 95 -5.23 3.84 8.87
C LYS A 95 -4.47 3.81 10.20
N PRO A 96 -4.99 3.05 11.19
CA PRO A 96 -4.25 2.78 12.41
C PRO A 96 -3.08 1.81 12.21
N CYS A 97 -3.21 0.87 11.27
CA CYS A 97 -2.20 -0.13 10.96
C CYS A 97 -2.47 -0.81 9.62
N THR A 98 -1.46 -1.54 9.14
CA THR A 98 -1.48 -2.41 7.97
C THR A 98 -1.07 -3.82 8.39
N LEU A 99 -1.84 -4.81 7.97
CA LEU A 99 -1.50 -6.21 8.09
C LEU A 99 -0.73 -6.66 6.84
N LEU A 100 0.49 -7.15 7.04
CA LEU A 100 1.36 -7.66 6.00
C LEU A 100 1.40 -9.18 6.15
N ALA A 101 0.67 -9.91 5.31
CA ALA A 101 0.63 -11.36 5.36
C ALA A 101 0.29 -11.92 3.98
N HIS A 102 0.90 -13.05 3.62
CA HIS A 102 0.55 -13.79 2.41
C HIS A 102 0.31 -15.24 2.79
N TYR A 103 -0.89 -15.74 2.50
CA TYR A 103 -1.30 -17.07 2.94
C TYR A 103 -0.42 -18.18 2.35
N GLU A 104 -0.09 -18.08 1.06
CA GLU A 104 0.69 -19.11 0.34
C GLU A 104 2.21 -18.92 0.46
N MET A 105 2.65 -17.73 0.88
CA MET A 105 4.08 -17.36 0.92
C MET A 105 4.38 -16.58 2.20
N PRO A 106 4.37 -17.23 3.38
CA PRO A 106 4.62 -16.57 4.66
C PRO A 106 5.93 -15.76 4.71
N GLU A 107 6.94 -16.16 3.93
CA GLU A 107 8.23 -15.50 3.83
C GLU A 107 8.15 -14.16 3.10
N TYR A 108 7.12 -13.95 2.26
CA TYR A 108 6.91 -12.71 1.50
C TYR A 108 6.83 -11.50 2.43
N ALA A 109 5.96 -11.56 3.45
CA ALA A 109 5.78 -10.48 4.40
C ALA A 109 7.06 -10.19 5.20
N THR A 110 7.80 -11.23 5.58
CA THR A 110 9.09 -11.07 6.27
C THR A 110 10.12 -10.42 5.34
N GLY A 111 10.21 -10.86 4.08
CA GLY A 111 11.08 -10.27 3.07
C GLY A 111 10.76 -8.78 2.82
N LEU A 112 9.48 -8.43 2.67
CA LEU A 112 9.03 -7.04 2.53
C LEU A 112 9.44 -6.19 3.73
N VAL A 113 9.22 -6.70 4.95
CA VAL A 113 9.61 -6.00 6.17
C VAL A 113 11.11 -5.80 6.25
N GLU A 114 11.90 -6.85 6.01
CA GLU A 114 13.34 -6.80 6.20
C GLU A 114 14.07 -6.01 5.12
N LYS A 115 13.60 -6.11 3.87
CA LYS A 115 14.27 -5.49 2.72
C LYS A 115 13.74 -4.11 2.35
N ALA A 116 12.51 -3.76 2.75
CA ALA A 116 11.92 -2.46 2.42
C ALA A 116 11.57 -1.66 3.68
N LEU A 117 10.74 -2.19 4.58
CA LEU A 117 10.22 -1.38 5.69
C LEU A 117 11.28 -1.08 6.76
N LYS A 118 12.12 -2.03 7.16
CA LYS A 118 13.20 -1.78 8.14
C LYS A 118 14.19 -0.71 7.65
N PRO A 119 14.71 -0.78 6.41
CA PRO A 119 15.50 0.32 5.85
C PRO A 119 14.79 1.68 5.89
N MET A 120 13.51 1.72 5.54
CA MET A 120 12.71 2.96 5.66
C MET A 120 12.59 3.42 7.12
N PHE A 121 12.41 2.51 8.08
CA PHE A 121 12.37 2.86 9.50
C PHE A 121 13.66 3.52 9.96
N ASP A 122 14.80 2.98 9.55
CA ASP A 122 16.12 3.50 9.91
C ASP A 122 16.40 4.84 9.22
N GLU A 123 16.16 4.95 7.92
CA GLU A 123 16.41 6.17 7.14
C GLU A 123 15.52 7.33 7.60
N PHE A 124 14.21 7.09 7.73
CA PHE A 124 13.23 8.12 8.07
C PHE A 124 12.96 8.23 9.57
N GLN A 125 13.62 7.42 10.39
CA GLN A 125 13.43 7.41 11.84
C GLN A 125 11.94 7.20 12.23
N LEU A 126 11.23 6.31 11.52
CA LEU A 126 9.78 6.16 11.64
C LEU A 126 9.34 5.80 13.06
N GLU A 127 10.18 5.12 13.84
CA GLU A 127 9.93 4.85 15.25
C GLU A 127 9.77 6.14 16.08
N LYS A 128 10.65 7.13 15.87
CA LYS A 128 10.55 8.45 16.52
C LYS A 128 9.31 9.22 16.06
N GLN A 129 8.83 8.92 14.85
CA GLN A 129 7.59 9.49 14.31
C GLN A 129 6.33 8.78 14.84
N GLY A 130 6.49 7.74 15.66
CA GLY A 130 5.38 7.03 16.29
C GLY A 130 4.88 5.83 15.50
N PHE A 131 5.70 5.24 14.64
CA PHE A 131 5.37 3.99 13.96
C PHE A 131 6.10 2.79 14.59
N GLU A 132 5.53 1.60 14.46
CA GLU A 132 6.14 0.35 14.92
C GLU A 132 5.93 -0.78 13.91
N LEU A 133 6.86 -1.74 13.90
CA LEU A 133 6.75 -3.01 13.18
C LEU A 133 6.63 -4.15 14.18
N TRP A 134 5.54 -4.91 14.13
CA TRP A 134 5.32 -6.06 15.01
C TRP A 134 5.27 -7.33 14.20
N LYS A 135 6.08 -8.32 14.57
CA LYS A 135 5.85 -9.69 14.08
C LYS A 135 4.66 -10.28 14.82
N LEU A 136 3.70 -10.84 14.09
CA LEU A 136 2.54 -11.48 14.72
C LEU A 136 2.98 -12.67 15.58
N LYS A 137 2.31 -12.82 16.72
CA LYS A 137 2.50 -13.93 17.65
C LYS A 137 1.23 -14.79 17.70
N PRO A 138 1.32 -16.05 18.16
CA PRO A 138 0.13 -16.86 18.39
C PRO A 138 -0.88 -16.15 19.31
N PRO A 139 -2.19 -16.30 19.06
CA PRO A 139 -2.77 -17.19 18.04
C PRO A 139 -2.89 -16.55 16.64
N LEU A 140 -2.71 -15.23 16.49
CA LEU A 140 -2.84 -14.57 15.19
C LEU A 140 -1.83 -15.06 14.15
N ALA A 141 -0.63 -15.44 14.58
CA ALA A 141 0.36 -16.04 13.70
C ALA A 141 -0.09 -17.39 13.10
N GLU A 142 -1.10 -18.07 13.67
CA GLU A 142 -1.66 -19.30 13.11
C GLU A 142 -2.60 -19.01 11.94
N PHE A 143 -3.35 -17.90 12.03
CA PHE A 143 -4.23 -17.40 10.96
C PHE A 143 -3.44 -16.68 9.86
N TYR A 144 -2.43 -15.91 10.25
CA TYR A 144 -1.58 -15.10 9.37
C TYR A 144 -0.13 -15.54 9.51
N LYS A 145 0.17 -16.72 8.96
CA LYS A 145 1.51 -17.32 9.04
C LYS A 145 2.57 -16.36 8.50
N GLY A 146 3.60 -16.11 9.31
CA GLY A 146 4.69 -15.19 8.95
C GLY A 146 4.29 -13.71 8.91
N GLY A 147 3.08 -13.37 9.34
CA GLY A 147 2.53 -12.03 9.22
C GLY A 147 3.20 -11.00 10.11
N TRP A 148 3.16 -9.76 9.65
CA TRP A 148 3.66 -8.57 10.32
C TRP A 148 2.58 -7.49 10.38
N MET A 149 2.70 -6.60 11.35
CA MET A 149 1.89 -5.39 11.45
C MET A 149 2.79 -4.18 11.33
N PHE A 150 2.42 -3.24 10.46
CA PHE A 150 2.95 -1.89 10.45
C PHE A 150 1.93 -0.96 11.13
N VAL A 151 2.31 -0.33 12.24
CA VAL A 151 1.36 0.30 13.19
C VAL A 151 1.67 1.77 13.39
N ASN A 152 0.63 2.60 13.48
CA ASN A 152 0.72 4.02 13.83
C ASN A 152 0.21 4.25 15.27
N LYS A 153 1.13 4.58 16.19
CA LYS A 153 0.85 4.79 17.61
C LYS A 153 0.08 6.06 17.92
N ARG A 154 0.10 7.01 16.99
CA ARG A 154 -0.56 8.30 17.13
C ARG A 154 -1.99 8.27 16.62
N HIS A 155 -2.41 7.16 15.99
CA HIS A 155 -3.79 7.00 15.55
C HIS A 155 -4.72 6.79 16.75
N GLU A 156 -5.92 7.39 16.72
CA GLU A 156 -6.91 7.32 17.82
C GLU A 156 -7.30 5.88 18.20
N ARG A 157 -7.24 4.96 17.23
CA ARG A 157 -7.55 3.53 17.38
C ARG A 157 -6.36 2.66 17.79
N TYR A 158 -5.19 3.25 18.08
CA TYR A 158 -4.00 2.47 18.44
C TYR A 158 -4.21 1.55 19.65
N SER A 159 -4.99 2.00 20.65
CA SER A 159 -5.33 1.18 21.81
C SER A 159 -6.06 -0.11 21.42
N LEU A 160 -7.01 -0.03 20.47
CA LEU A 160 -7.70 -1.18 19.92
C LEU A 160 -6.76 -2.10 19.13
N VAL A 161 -5.88 -1.53 18.30
CA VAL A 161 -4.86 -2.31 17.57
C VAL A 161 -3.99 -3.11 18.54
N LYS A 162 -3.46 -2.44 19.57
CA LYS A 162 -2.64 -3.10 20.59
C LYS A 162 -3.44 -4.20 21.30
N GLN A 163 -4.66 -3.90 21.74
CA GLN A 163 -5.52 -4.87 22.41
C GLN A 163 -5.75 -6.13 21.56
N ILE A 164 -6.05 -5.98 20.27
CA ILE A 164 -6.37 -7.10 19.38
C ILE A 164 -5.10 -7.86 18.94
N PHE A 165 -4.07 -7.15 18.49
CA PHE A 165 -2.90 -7.78 17.86
C PHE A 165 -1.80 -8.22 18.83
N THR A 166 -1.91 -7.86 20.12
CA THR A 166 -1.02 -8.37 21.16
C THR A 166 -1.74 -9.26 22.17
N THR A 167 -3.02 -9.59 21.97
CA THR A 167 -3.75 -10.50 22.86
C THR A 167 -3.20 -11.91 22.75
N THR A 168 -3.21 -12.63 23.87
CA THR A 168 -2.93 -14.07 23.94
C THR A 168 -4.20 -14.92 24.03
N SER A 169 -5.38 -14.29 23.95
CA SER A 169 -6.67 -15.00 23.96
C SER A 169 -6.83 -15.84 22.70
N SER A 170 -7.25 -17.11 22.85
CA SER A 170 -7.49 -18.03 21.73
C SER A 170 -8.73 -17.68 20.90
N SER A 171 -9.65 -16.86 21.43
CA SER A 171 -10.81 -16.37 20.68
C SER A 171 -10.56 -14.95 20.19
N ILE A 172 -10.25 -14.81 18.89
CA ILE A 172 -10.16 -13.52 18.23
C ILE A 172 -11.26 -13.45 17.17
N ASN A 173 -12.10 -12.42 17.30
CA ASN A 173 -13.19 -12.16 16.38
C ASN A 173 -12.67 -11.42 15.14
N THR A 174 -12.96 -11.93 13.95
CA THR A 174 -12.58 -11.30 12.67
C THR A 174 -13.17 -9.89 12.52
N VAL A 175 -14.34 -9.63 13.11
CA VAL A 175 -14.93 -8.29 13.14
C VAL A 175 -14.05 -7.31 13.91
N ASP A 176 -13.47 -7.74 15.02
CA ASP A 176 -12.60 -6.88 15.83
C ASP A 176 -11.24 -6.67 15.16
N ILE A 177 -10.74 -7.68 14.43
CA ILE A 177 -9.58 -7.53 13.54
C ILE A 177 -9.86 -6.44 12.49
N GLY A 178 -10.98 -6.53 11.77
CA GLY A 178 -11.29 -5.53 10.74
C GLY A 178 -11.50 -4.12 11.30
N ARG A 179 -12.09 -4.00 12.51
CA ARG A 179 -12.20 -2.71 13.22
C ARG A 179 -10.82 -2.14 13.58
N ALA A 180 -9.93 -3.00 14.07
CA ALA A 180 -8.56 -2.63 14.40
C ALA A 180 -7.77 -2.22 13.14
N LEU A 181 -8.00 -2.84 11.99
CA LEU A 181 -7.42 -2.47 10.69
C LEU A 181 -8.03 -1.19 10.08
N GLY A 182 -9.09 -0.65 10.68
CA GLY A 182 -9.73 0.59 10.26
C GLY A 182 -10.87 0.42 9.25
N TYR A 183 -11.26 -0.81 8.89
CA TYR A 183 -12.28 -1.04 7.88
C TYR A 183 -13.69 -0.64 8.34
N PRO A 184 -14.53 -0.06 7.47
CA PRO A 184 -15.91 0.24 7.77
C PRO A 184 -16.74 -1.05 7.71
N LEU A 185 -17.66 -1.21 8.66
CA LEU A 185 -18.61 -2.33 8.73
C LEU A 185 -17.96 -3.70 8.50
N PRO A 186 -16.92 -4.09 9.26
CA PRO A 186 -16.12 -5.30 9.02
C PRO A 186 -16.84 -6.57 9.50
N TYR A 187 -18.10 -6.72 9.16
CA TYR A 187 -18.93 -7.88 9.44
C TYR A 187 -19.60 -8.27 8.13
N GLY A 188 -19.68 -9.54 7.76
CA GLY A 188 -20.36 -9.94 6.52
C GLY A 188 -19.49 -10.74 5.57
N LYS A 189 -19.87 -10.75 4.30
CA LYS A 189 -19.32 -11.64 3.26
C LYS A 189 -19.05 -10.98 1.92
N TYR A 190 -19.37 -9.69 1.77
CA TYR A 190 -19.20 -8.99 0.50
C TYR A 190 -17.82 -8.33 0.47
N THR A 191 -17.05 -8.56 -0.59
CA THR A 191 -15.74 -7.91 -0.73
C THR A 191 -15.91 -6.57 -1.43
N ILE A 192 -15.19 -5.56 -0.95
CA ILE A 192 -15.04 -4.28 -1.65
C ILE A 192 -13.56 -4.03 -1.86
N GLN A 193 -13.22 -3.56 -3.05
CA GLN A 193 -11.85 -3.19 -3.41
C GLN A 193 -11.77 -1.73 -3.81
N TYR A 194 -10.68 -1.08 -3.44
CA TYR A 194 -10.30 0.23 -3.98
C TYR A 194 -9.17 0.02 -4.97
N MET A 195 -9.37 0.42 -6.22
CA MET A 195 -8.46 0.12 -7.31
C MET A 195 -7.68 1.35 -7.72
N ASP A 196 -6.37 1.22 -7.85
CA ASP A 196 -5.53 2.23 -8.48
C ASP A 196 -5.70 2.19 -10.01
N ASP A 197 -6.65 2.97 -10.49
CA ASP A 197 -6.95 3.13 -11.92
C ASP A 197 -5.76 3.75 -12.68
N THR A 198 -4.93 4.55 -12.00
CA THR A 198 -3.73 5.14 -12.63
C THR A 198 -2.69 4.06 -12.88
N GLU A 199 -2.39 3.27 -11.85
CA GLU A 199 -1.41 2.19 -11.97
C GLU A 199 -1.90 1.07 -12.89
N SER A 200 -3.19 0.76 -12.87
CA SER A 200 -3.80 -0.21 -13.79
C SER A 200 -3.54 0.18 -15.25
N LYS A 201 -3.70 1.46 -15.60
CA LYS A 201 -3.39 2.00 -16.94
C LYS A 201 -1.90 2.02 -17.24
N GLU A 202 -1.06 2.43 -16.28
CA GLU A 202 0.40 2.47 -16.45
C GLU A 202 0.99 1.09 -16.73
N ARG A 203 0.49 0.06 -16.01
CA ARG A 203 0.90 -1.33 -16.16
C ARG A 203 0.17 -2.07 -17.29
N ASN A 204 -0.86 -1.48 -17.88
CA ASN A 204 -1.75 -2.14 -18.83
C ASN A 204 -2.32 -3.46 -18.27
N THR A 205 -2.78 -3.41 -17.01
CA THR A 205 -3.48 -4.51 -16.33
C THR A 205 -4.94 -4.15 -16.09
N CYS A 206 -5.77 -5.17 -15.89
CA CYS A 206 -7.19 -5.02 -15.55
C CYS A 206 -7.38 -4.25 -14.25
N CYS A 207 -6.55 -4.56 -13.25
CA CYS A 207 -6.78 -4.15 -11.88
C CYS A 207 -5.47 -4.03 -11.09
N VAL A 208 -5.39 -3.03 -10.22
CA VAL A 208 -4.36 -2.93 -9.18
C VAL A 208 -5.07 -2.55 -7.89
N PRO A 209 -5.51 -3.53 -7.07
CA PRO A 209 -6.15 -3.27 -5.80
C PRO A 209 -5.17 -2.61 -4.83
N MET A 210 -5.64 -1.55 -4.19
CA MET A 210 -4.94 -0.73 -3.19
C MET A 210 -5.41 -1.08 -1.77
N VAL A 211 -6.70 -1.42 -1.64
CA VAL A 211 -7.31 -1.92 -0.40
C VAL A 211 -8.32 -2.97 -0.78
N GLU A 212 -8.40 -4.04 -0.01
CA GLU A 212 -9.48 -5.03 -0.09
C GLU A 212 -9.95 -5.37 1.31
N TYR A 213 -11.27 -5.44 1.51
CA TYR A 213 -11.83 -5.86 2.78
C TYR A 213 -13.27 -6.35 2.62
N THR A 214 -13.70 -7.18 3.57
CA THR A 214 -15.07 -7.69 3.63
C THR A 214 -15.97 -6.74 4.43
N VAL A 215 -17.18 -6.53 3.92
CA VAL A 215 -18.22 -5.68 4.52
C VAL A 215 -19.56 -6.39 4.60
N GLY A 216 -20.45 -5.76 5.33
CA GLY A 216 -21.83 -6.20 5.56
C GLY A 216 -22.83 -5.32 4.85
N GLU A 217 -24.08 -5.76 4.92
CA GLU A 217 -25.19 -5.03 4.33
C GLU A 217 -25.50 -3.73 5.12
N GLY A 218 -25.89 -2.69 4.38
CA GLY A 218 -26.41 -1.44 4.92
C GLY A 218 -25.35 -0.39 5.23
N ASN A 219 -25.81 0.82 5.58
CA ASN A 219 -24.97 1.98 5.92
C ASN A 219 -23.86 2.27 4.87
N PHE A 220 -24.24 2.15 3.59
CA PHE A 220 -23.35 2.34 2.43
C PHE A 220 -22.69 3.72 2.40
N ASP A 221 -23.31 4.74 2.99
CA ASP A 221 -22.71 6.06 3.19
C ASP A 221 -21.39 6.00 3.97
N THR A 222 -21.27 5.08 4.95
CA THR A 222 -20.04 4.91 5.71
C THR A 222 -18.92 4.32 4.86
N ILE A 223 -19.26 3.38 3.97
CA ILE A 223 -18.31 2.80 3.03
C ILE A 223 -17.85 3.85 1.99
N LEU A 224 -18.77 4.65 1.45
CA LEU A 224 -18.42 5.74 0.54
C LEU A 224 -17.57 6.81 1.21
N ARG A 225 -17.89 7.24 2.44
CA ARG A 225 -17.05 8.18 3.18
C ARG A 225 -15.64 7.64 3.41
N HIS A 226 -15.53 6.35 3.71
CA HIS A 226 -14.23 5.69 3.83
C HIS A 226 -13.49 5.72 2.48
N PHE A 227 -14.15 5.36 1.37
CA PHE A 227 -13.56 5.45 0.02
C PHE A 227 -13.09 6.88 -0.31
N ASP A 228 -13.92 7.90 -0.06
CA ASP A 228 -13.60 9.30 -0.34
C ASP A 228 -12.33 9.76 0.40
N GLN A 229 -12.10 9.29 1.61
CA GLN A 229 -10.88 9.59 2.36
C GLN A 229 -9.64 9.00 1.69
N TYR A 230 -9.73 7.75 1.20
CA TYR A 230 -8.64 7.11 0.45
C TYR A 230 -8.43 7.78 -0.90
N ALA A 231 -9.50 8.08 -1.64
CA ALA A 231 -9.41 8.76 -2.93
C ALA A 231 -8.75 10.14 -2.80
N LYS A 232 -9.14 10.94 -1.81
CA LYS A 232 -8.50 12.23 -1.50
C LYS A 232 -7.03 12.07 -1.10
N LEU A 233 -6.70 11.02 -0.35
CA LEU A 233 -5.32 10.73 0.01
C LEU A 233 -4.49 10.36 -1.22
N TRP A 234 -5.02 9.51 -2.10
CA TRP A 234 -4.35 9.05 -3.32
C TRP A 234 -4.17 10.16 -4.35
N GLN A 235 -5.12 11.09 -4.45
CA GLN A 235 -5.00 12.28 -5.29
C GLN A 235 -3.82 13.16 -4.91
N LYS A 236 -3.39 13.16 -3.64
CA LYS A 236 -2.21 13.94 -3.20
C LYS A 236 -0.91 13.48 -3.83
N ILE A 237 -0.85 12.23 -4.31
CA ILE A 237 0.30 11.70 -5.05
C ILE A 237 0.03 11.63 -6.55
N GLY A 238 -0.97 12.38 -7.03
CA GLY A 238 -1.31 12.47 -8.45
C GLY A 238 -1.95 11.20 -9.01
N ARG A 239 -2.56 10.37 -8.16
CA ARG A 239 -3.19 9.10 -8.55
C ARG A 239 -4.69 9.10 -8.30
N ASN A 240 -5.40 8.27 -9.08
CA ASN A 240 -6.85 8.12 -9.01
C ASN A 240 -7.24 6.74 -8.49
N LEU A 241 -8.19 6.72 -7.56
CA LEU A 241 -8.84 5.50 -7.12
C LEU A 241 -10.24 5.36 -7.71
N THR A 242 -10.61 4.12 -8.02
CA THR A 242 -12.00 3.71 -8.23
C THR A 242 -12.41 2.71 -7.16
N ILE A 243 -13.70 2.49 -7.01
CA ILE A 243 -14.26 1.49 -6.10
C ILE A 243 -14.87 0.37 -6.93
N ASP A 244 -14.48 -0.87 -6.65
CA ASP A 244 -15.12 -2.06 -7.19
C ASP A 244 -16.16 -2.58 -6.18
N LEU A 245 -17.40 -2.69 -6.67
CA LEU A 245 -18.59 -3.14 -5.95
C LEU A 245 -19.21 -4.39 -6.58
N SER A 246 -18.49 -5.05 -7.50
CA SER A 246 -18.97 -6.22 -8.25
C SER A 246 -19.45 -7.36 -7.34
N GLU A 247 -18.80 -7.56 -6.20
CA GLU A 247 -19.21 -8.54 -5.19
C GLU A 247 -20.29 -8.04 -4.22
N HIS A 248 -20.76 -6.79 -4.34
CA HIS A 248 -21.79 -6.20 -3.48
C HIS A 248 -22.99 -5.62 -4.26
N PRO A 249 -23.87 -6.45 -4.84
CA PRO A 249 -24.92 -6.01 -5.77
C PRO A 249 -25.88 -4.93 -5.21
N SER A 250 -26.23 -5.03 -3.92
CA SER A 250 -27.10 -4.03 -3.28
C SER A 250 -26.45 -2.65 -3.20
N MET A 251 -25.15 -2.59 -2.91
CA MET A 251 -24.42 -1.34 -2.81
C MET A 251 -24.14 -0.77 -4.20
N ASP A 252 -23.78 -1.62 -5.17
CA ASP A 252 -23.63 -1.21 -6.57
C ASP A 252 -24.92 -0.55 -7.10
N LYS A 253 -26.07 -1.23 -6.92
CA LYS A 253 -27.37 -0.65 -7.27
C LYS A 253 -27.62 0.68 -6.57
N TRP A 254 -27.39 0.75 -5.26
CA TRP A 254 -27.58 1.99 -4.51
C TRP A 254 -26.65 3.13 -4.99
N PHE A 255 -25.41 2.82 -5.36
CA PHE A 255 -24.45 3.77 -5.91
C PHE A 255 -24.89 4.29 -7.29
N MET A 256 -25.42 3.41 -8.14
CA MET A 256 -26.01 3.80 -9.43
C MET A 256 -27.26 4.67 -9.26
N ASP A 257 -28.13 4.36 -8.28
CA ASP A 257 -29.30 5.20 -7.96
C ASP A 257 -28.87 6.63 -7.57
N ILE A 258 -27.78 6.79 -6.80
CA ILE A 258 -27.22 8.11 -6.45
C ILE A 258 -26.70 8.82 -7.68
N LYS A 259 -25.88 8.15 -8.50
CA LYS A 259 -25.32 8.73 -9.73
C LYS A 259 -26.41 9.21 -10.70
N ASN A 260 -27.53 8.49 -10.75
CA ASN A 260 -28.67 8.81 -11.60
C ASN A 260 -29.63 9.83 -10.97
N GLY A 261 -29.32 10.38 -9.78
CA GLY A 261 -30.17 11.34 -9.06
C GLY A 261 -31.48 10.75 -8.53
N GLN A 262 -31.59 9.42 -8.45
CA GLN A 262 -32.77 8.69 -7.95
C GLN A 262 -32.76 8.55 -6.43
N LYS A 263 -31.60 8.74 -5.78
CA LYS A 263 -31.44 8.87 -4.34
C LYS A 263 -30.68 10.15 -4.00
N LYS A 264 -31.06 10.78 -2.89
CA LYS A 264 -30.40 11.96 -2.31
C LYS A 264 -29.55 11.55 -1.13
#